data_AF-A0A954NXM6-F1
#
_entry.id   AF-A0A954NXM6-F1
#
_cell.length_a   1.000
_cell.length_b   1.000
_cell.length_c   1.000
_cell.angle_alpha   90.00
_cell.angle_beta   90.00
_cell.angle_gamma   90.00
#
_symmetry.space_group_name_H-M   'P 1'
#
loop_
_entity.id
_entity.type
_entity.pdbx_description
1 polymer ?
#
loop_
_entity_poly.entity_id
_entity_poly.type
_entity_poly.pdbx_seq_one_letter_code
_entity_poly.pdbx_strand_id
1 'polypeptide(L)'
;MEGAHQVLDGNESPNDHAIRPDPVLSQVNVTSPLSQLISDQLSALDPRRDRYVSEIVDLILTEARNAGASDIHLVPDQKGLQMDWRIDGVLHPILRLPDVARNVIARLKVLAQLLTYRTDVPQEGRIAGSGSLNGQTALTQDYPQVEMRVSTFPTLYGEKAVVRLFVGSGNYRRLDDLGMPASIATDWRGLLKAT
;
A
#
# COMPACT_ATOMS: atom_id res chain seq x y z
N MET A 1 -54.77 -26.22 61.16
CA MET A 1 -53.41 -25.82 61.57
C MET A 1 -52.49 -26.71 60.78
N GLU A 2 -52.20 -26.29 59.54
CA GLU A 2 -50.93 -25.61 59.18
C GLU A 2 -49.93 -26.71 58.78
N GLY A 3 -49.37 -26.79 57.58
CA GLY A 3 -49.37 -25.94 56.41
C GLY A 3 -48.21 -26.41 55.51
N ALA A 4 -48.50 -26.57 54.22
CA ALA A 4 -47.61 -26.40 53.05
C ALA A 4 -46.29 -27.21 52.96
N HIS A 5 -46.21 -28.20 52.05
CA HIS A 5 -45.87 -28.11 50.61
C HIS A 5 -44.34 -28.06 50.35
N GLN A 6 -43.73 -29.14 49.84
CA GLN A 6 -43.44 -29.45 48.40
C GLN A 6 -42.23 -28.64 47.88
N VAL A 7 -41.23 -29.13 47.14
CA VAL A 7 -41.18 -29.94 45.89
C VAL A 7 -39.70 -30.42 45.75
N LEU A 8 -39.39 -31.72 45.72
CA LEU A 8 -39.01 -32.61 44.58
C LEU A 8 -37.88 -32.16 43.64
N ASP A 9 -36.85 -33.03 43.59
CA ASP A 9 -36.19 -33.69 42.45
C ASP A 9 -35.73 -32.80 41.26
N GLY A 10 -34.48 -32.82 40.81
CA GLY A 10 -33.65 -33.98 40.51
C GLY A 10 -33.60 -34.17 38.99
N ASN A 11 -32.50 -33.78 38.32
CA ASN A 11 -32.11 -34.36 37.04
C ASN A 11 -30.63 -34.08 36.72
N GLU A 12 -29.88 -35.12 36.42
CA GLU A 12 -28.47 -35.06 36.00
C GLU A 12 -28.34 -35.06 34.46
N SER A 13 -27.34 -34.31 33.97
CA SER A 13 -26.55 -34.46 32.73
C SER A 13 -27.21 -34.18 31.36
N PRO A 14 -26.43 -33.99 30.26
CA PRO A 14 -25.06 -33.47 30.11
C PRO A 14 -24.96 -32.39 28.98
N ASN A 15 -23.75 -31.86 28.75
CA ASN A 15 -23.33 -31.13 27.53
C ASN A 15 -23.60 -29.61 27.53
N ASP A 16 -22.64 -28.83 28.03
CA ASP A 16 -22.51 -27.41 27.68
C ASP A 16 -21.15 -27.16 27.02
N HIS A 17 -21.10 -27.41 25.71
CA HIS A 17 -20.14 -26.77 24.83
C HIS A 17 -20.51 -25.28 24.71
N ALA A 18 -20.29 -24.53 25.79
CA ALA A 18 -20.19 -23.09 25.69
C ALA A 18 -18.87 -22.78 24.95
N ILE A 19 -18.98 -22.71 23.62
CA ILE A 19 -17.99 -22.10 22.75
C ILE A 19 -17.68 -20.74 23.36
N ARG A 20 -16.47 -20.61 23.91
CA ARG A 20 -15.93 -19.31 24.32
C ARG A 20 -16.00 -18.42 23.07
N PRO A 21 -16.57 -17.20 23.15
CA PRO A 21 -16.52 -16.30 22.02
C PRO A 21 -15.04 -16.07 21.66
N ASP A 22 -14.68 -16.40 20.43
CA ASP A 22 -13.38 -16.12 19.84
C ASP A 22 -13.00 -14.65 20.05
N PRO A 23 -11.76 -14.31 20.46
CA PRO A 23 -11.35 -12.92 20.59
C PRO A 23 -10.96 -12.30 19.24
N VAL A 24 -11.50 -12.79 18.12
CA VAL A 24 -11.16 -12.31 16.77
C VAL A 24 -12.07 -11.15 16.35
N LEU A 25 -12.40 -10.23 17.26
CA LEU A 25 -13.00 -8.94 16.93
C LEU A 25 -12.59 -7.87 17.96
N SER A 26 -11.30 -7.71 18.21
CA SER A 26 -10.78 -6.54 18.94
C SER A 26 -10.17 -5.50 17.99
N GLN A 27 -11.04 -4.60 17.55
CA GLN A 27 -10.80 -3.16 17.45
C GLN A 27 -9.61 -2.66 16.62
N VAL A 28 -9.86 -2.39 15.32
CA VAL A 28 -9.58 -1.08 14.69
C VAL A 28 -10.63 -0.84 13.60
N ASN A 29 -11.83 -0.39 13.98
CA ASN A 29 -12.71 0.32 13.05
C ASN A 29 -12.44 1.82 13.23
N VAL A 30 -11.30 2.26 12.71
CA VAL A 30 -11.16 3.66 12.31
C VAL A 30 -11.40 3.65 10.81
N THR A 31 -12.68 3.66 10.40
CA THR A 31 -12.99 4.01 9.02
C THR A 31 -12.71 5.49 8.88
N SER A 32 -11.44 5.84 8.68
CA SER A 32 -11.04 7.20 8.37
C SER A 32 -11.83 7.68 7.14
N PRO A 33 -12.18 8.96 7.03
CA PRO A 33 -12.84 9.49 5.83
C PRO A 33 -12.10 9.11 4.54
N LEU A 34 -10.77 9.05 4.60
CA LEU A 34 -9.91 8.58 3.53
C LEU A 34 -10.18 7.11 3.19
N SER A 35 -10.20 6.20 4.16
CA SER A 35 -10.47 4.77 3.89
C SER A 35 -11.83 4.54 3.22
N GLN A 36 -12.86 5.30 3.61
CA GLN A 36 -14.18 5.20 3.01
C GLN A 36 -14.16 5.69 1.56
N LEU A 37 -13.53 6.84 1.30
CA LEU A 37 -13.40 7.41 -0.03
C LEU A 37 -12.74 6.41 -1.00
N ILE A 38 -11.63 5.79 -0.60
CA ILE A 38 -10.93 4.82 -1.44
C ILE A 38 -11.77 3.56 -1.65
N SER A 39 -12.46 3.09 -0.60
CA SER A 39 -13.36 1.94 -0.69
C SER A 39 -14.49 2.18 -1.70
N ASP A 40 -15.09 3.37 -1.69
CA ASP A 40 -16.17 3.73 -2.61
C ASP A 40 -15.67 3.80 -4.06
N GLN A 41 -14.50 4.42 -4.29
CA GLN A 41 -13.89 4.49 -5.61
C GLN A 41 -13.51 3.10 -6.16
N LEU A 42 -12.97 2.22 -5.33
CA LEU A 42 -12.63 0.84 -5.74
C LEU A 42 -13.88 0.00 -6.03
N SER A 43 -14.96 0.21 -5.27
CA SER A 43 -16.22 -0.51 -5.47
C SER A 43 -16.91 -0.13 -6.78
N ALA A 44 -16.60 1.04 -7.34
CA ALA A 44 -17.11 1.49 -8.64
C ALA A 44 -16.38 0.86 -9.84
N LEU A 45 -15.24 0.19 -9.62
CA LEU A 45 -14.50 -0.50 -10.68
C LEU A 45 -15.18 -1.84 -11.05
N ASP A 46 -15.19 -2.18 -12.34
CA ASP A 46 -15.81 -3.42 -12.84
C ASP A 46 -14.79 -4.57 -12.92
N PRO A 47 -14.90 -5.63 -12.08
CA PRO A 47 -13.96 -6.75 -12.06
C PRO A 47 -13.91 -7.56 -13.36
N ARG A 48 -14.89 -7.39 -14.25
CA ARG A 48 -14.97 -8.12 -15.53
C ARG A 48 -14.16 -7.46 -16.64
N ARG A 49 -13.62 -6.26 -16.41
CA ARG A 49 -12.82 -5.54 -17.40
C ARG A 49 -11.38 -6.02 -17.36
N ASP A 50 -10.79 -6.23 -18.53
CA ASP A 50 -9.38 -6.65 -18.66
C ASP A 50 -8.39 -5.69 -17.99
N ARG A 51 -8.77 -4.41 -17.87
CA ARG A 51 -7.97 -3.35 -17.24
C ARG A 51 -8.20 -3.18 -15.73
N TYR A 52 -9.05 -3.98 -15.09
CA TYR A 52 -9.46 -3.83 -13.69
C TYR A 52 -8.27 -3.69 -12.74
N VAL A 53 -7.25 -4.56 -12.89
CA VAL A 53 -6.04 -4.53 -12.05
C VAL A 53 -5.22 -3.25 -12.28
N SER A 54 -5.15 -2.79 -13.52
CA SER A 54 -4.47 -1.53 -13.86
C SER A 54 -5.21 -0.34 -13.26
N GLU A 55 -6.55 -0.32 -13.32
CA GLU A 55 -7.39 0.72 -12.72
C GLU A 55 -7.23 0.75 -11.19
N ILE A 56 -7.17 -0.41 -10.51
CA ILE A 56 -6.88 -0.48 -9.08
C ILE A 56 -5.52 0.14 -8.76
N VAL A 57 -4.46 -0.24 -9.48
CA VAL A 57 -3.11 0.27 -9.23
C VAL A 57 -3.03 1.77 -9.49
N ASP A 58 -3.61 2.24 -10.60
CA ASP A 58 -3.63 3.66 -10.95
C ASP A 58 -4.38 4.48 -9.89
N LEU A 59 -5.49 3.95 -9.37
CA LEU A 59 -6.25 4.56 -8.27
C LEU A 59 -5.41 4.64 -6.98
N ILE A 60 -4.78 3.53 -6.57
CA ILE A 60 -3.95 3.47 -5.35
C ILE A 60 -2.82 4.50 -5.43
N LEU A 61 -2.11 4.56 -6.56
CA LEU A 61 -0.99 5.50 -6.74
C LEU A 61 -1.47 6.96 -6.76
N THR A 62 -2.58 7.23 -7.44
CA THR A 62 -3.15 8.59 -7.56
C THR A 62 -3.62 9.10 -6.21
N GLU A 63 -4.39 8.29 -5.49
CA GLU A 63 -4.99 8.70 -4.23
C GLU A 63 -3.97 8.77 -3.10
N ALA A 64 -2.99 7.87 -3.07
CA ALA A 64 -1.87 7.96 -2.12
C ALA A 64 -1.11 9.28 -2.28
N ARG A 65 -0.86 9.69 -3.53
CA ARG A 65 -0.23 10.99 -3.82
C ARG A 65 -1.13 12.16 -3.41
N ASN A 66 -2.42 12.11 -3.75
CA ASN A 66 -3.38 13.17 -3.37
C ASN A 66 -3.47 13.33 -1.85
N ALA A 67 -3.32 12.23 -1.11
CA ALA A 67 -3.26 12.21 0.35
C ALA A 67 -1.89 12.60 0.94
N GLY A 68 -0.88 12.92 0.11
CA GLY A 68 0.46 13.29 0.59
C GLY A 68 1.27 12.12 1.16
N ALA A 69 0.99 10.88 0.78
CA ALA A 69 1.74 9.73 1.24
C ALA A 69 3.19 9.74 0.73
N SER A 70 4.11 9.28 1.58
CA SER A 70 5.54 9.10 1.29
C SER A 70 5.88 7.67 0.86
N ASP A 71 5.21 6.68 1.46
CA ASP A 71 5.35 5.27 1.12
C ASP A 71 3.96 4.60 1.08
N ILE A 72 3.73 3.73 0.11
CA ILE A 72 2.57 2.82 0.02
C ILE A 72 3.07 1.43 0.36
N HIS A 73 2.52 0.82 1.41
CA HIS A 73 2.83 -0.53 1.84
C HIS A 73 1.72 -1.48 1.42
N LEU A 74 2.08 -2.52 0.66
CA LEU A 74 1.17 -3.55 0.17
C LEU A 74 1.65 -4.89 0.72
N VAL A 75 0.97 -5.38 1.77
CA VAL A 75 1.38 -6.56 2.52
C VAL A 75 0.33 -7.65 2.36
N PRO A 76 0.64 -8.76 1.66
CA PRO A 76 -0.28 -9.90 1.63
C PRO A 76 -0.31 -10.58 3.00
N ASP A 77 -1.52 -10.89 3.46
CA ASP A 77 -1.81 -11.69 4.64
C ASP A 77 -2.86 -12.77 4.32
N GLN A 78 -3.25 -13.55 5.34
CA GLN A 78 -4.25 -14.61 5.17
C GLN A 78 -5.63 -14.11 4.71
N LYS A 79 -5.94 -12.83 4.94
CA LYS A 79 -7.25 -12.21 4.65
C LYS A 79 -7.24 -11.42 3.33
N GLY A 80 -6.09 -11.21 2.70
CA GLY A 80 -5.95 -10.48 1.44
C GLY A 80 -4.73 -9.56 1.40
N LEU A 81 -4.83 -8.48 0.62
CA LEU A 81 -3.80 -7.46 0.52
C LEU A 81 -4.09 -6.33 1.51
N GLN A 82 -3.35 -6.25 2.61
CA GLN A 82 -3.37 -5.10 3.50
C GLN A 82 -2.65 -3.93 2.83
N MET A 83 -3.32 -2.77 2.77
CA MET A 83 -2.76 -1.54 2.24
C MET A 83 -2.63 -0.50 3.35
N ASP A 84 -1.41 -0.07 3.62
CA ASP A 84 -1.10 1.00 4.58
C ASP A 84 -0.35 2.13 3.87
N TRP A 85 -0.64 3.38 4.20
CA TRP A 85 0.09 4.55 3.67
C TRP A 85 0.88 5.23 4.77
N ARG A 86 2.11 5.64 4.45
CA ARG A 86 2.90 6.48 5.34
C ARG A 86 2.63 7.94 5.02
N ILE A 87 1.87 8.62 5.86
CA ILE A 87 1.53 10.05 5.74
C ILE A 87 2.19 10.76 6.90
N ASP A 88 2.95 11.83 6.63
CA ASP A 88 3.68 12.60 7.65
C ASP A 88 4.54 11.74 8.60
N GLY A 89 5.11 10.65 8.07
CA GLY A 89 5.96 9.72 8.82
C GLY A 89 5.20 8.64 9.62
N VAL A 90 3.87 8.69 9.67
CA VAL A 90 3.03 7.73 10.40
C VAL A 90 2.38 6.76 9.42
N LEU A 91 2.34 5.48 9.76
CA LEU A 91 1.61 4.46 8.98
C LEU A 91 0.12 4.47 9.34
N HIS A 92 -0.70 4.64 8.32
CA HIS A 92 -2.15 4.61 8.40
C HIS A 92 -2.68 3.38 7.66
N PRO A 93 -3.41 2.49 8.34
CA PRO A 93 -4.11 1.41 7.65
C PRO A 93 -5.24 2.01 6.81
N ILE A 94 -5.24 1.71 5.51
CA ILE A 94 -6.19 2.30 4.57
C ILE A 94 -7.35 1.35 4.35
N LEU A 95 -7.07 0.15 3.84
CA LEU A 95 -8.07 -0.88 3.59
C LEU A 95 -7.39 -2.23 3.32
N ARG A 96 -8.21 -3.27 3.22
CA ARG A 96 -7.78 -4.60 2.79
C ARG A 96 -8.55 -5.02 1.54
N LEU A 97 -7.82 -5.50 0.53
CA LEU A 97 -8.41 -6.00 -0.72
C LEU A 97 -8.35 -7.53 -0.80
N PRO A 98 -9.48 -8.24 -0.92
CA PRO A 98 -9.47 -9.68 -1.12
C PRO A 98 -8.99 -10.03 -2.55
N ASP A 99 -8.33 -11.18 -2.69
CA ASP A 99 -8.04 -11.87 -3.96
C ASP A 99 -7.28 -11.11 -5.07
N VAL A 100 -6.78 -9.89 -4.81
CA VAL A 100 -6.07 -9.07 -5.82
C VAL A 100 -4.56 -8.99 -5.59
N ALA A 101 -4.04 -9.48 -4.46
CA ALA A 101 -2.64 -9.31 -4.04
C ALA A 101 -1.64 -9.61 -5.16
N ARG A 102 -1.64 -10.84 -5.67
CA ARG A 102 -0.72 -11.30 -6.72
C ARG A 102 -0.79 -10.42 -7.97
N ASN A 103 -2.00 -10.05 -8.39
CA ASN A 103 -2.23 -9.29 -9.62
C ASN A 103 -1.75 -7.84 -9.48
N VAL A 104 -2.04 -7.20 -8.35
CA VAL A 104 -1.59 -5.84 -8.02
C VAL A 104 -0.06 -5.77 -8.00
N ILE A 105 0.60 -6.72 -7.31
CA ILE A 105 2.05 -6.74 -7.22
C ILE A 105 2.69 -7.04 -8.58
N ALA A 106 2.13 -7.98 -9.36
CA ALA A 106 2.61 -8.25 -10.71
C ALA A 106 2.48 -7.02 -11.61
N ARG A 107 1.40 -6.25 -11.50
CA ARG A 107 1.23 -4.99 -12.23
C ARG A 107 2.26 -3.95 -11.82
N LEU A 108 2.55 -3.78 -10.52
CA LEU A 108 3.62 -2.90 -10.06
C LEU A 108 5.00 -3.33 -10.59
N LYS A 109 5.27 -4.64 -10.65
CA LYS A 109 6.51 -5.17 -11.24
C LYS A 109 6.63 -4.82 -12.72
N VAL A 110 5.55 -4.94 -13.50
CA VAL A 110 5.54 -4.51 -14.90
C VAL A 110 5.86 -3.02 -15.02
N LEU A 111 5.23 -2.17 -14.22
CA LEU A 111 5.47 -0.72 -14.23
C LEU A 111 6.92 -0.37 -13.86
N ALA A 112 7.52 -1.12 -12.94
CA ALA A 112 8.88 -0.93 -12.47
C ALA A 112 9.94 -1.73 -13.25
N GLN A 113 9.57 -2.37 -14.37
CA GLN A 113 10.43 -3.21 -15.21
C GLN A 113 11.11 -4.38 -14.46
N LEU A 114 10.40 -4.98 -13.51
CA LEU A 114 10.83 -6.12 -12.71
C LEU A 114 10.38 -7.46 -13.30
N LEU A 115 11.07 -8.53 -12.92
CA LEU A 115 10.76 -9.88 -13.40
C LEU A 115 9.52 -10.41 -12.66
N THR A 116 8.37 -10.42 -13.33
CA THR A 116 7.08 -10.86 -12.77
C THR A 116 7.09 -12.32 -12.31
N TYR A 117 7.84 -13.18 -13.00
CA TYR A 117 7.95 -14.62 -12.70
C TYR A 117 8.89 -14.95 -11.54
N ARG A 118 9.77 -14.03 -11.12
CA ARG A 118 10.65 -14.22 -9.95
C ARG A 118 9.93 -13.72 -8.72
N THR A 119 9.57 -14.59 -7.78
CA THR A 119 8.89 -14.21 -6.53
C THR A 119 9.63 -14.69 -5.28
N ASP A 120 10.82 -15.23 -5.47
CA ASP A 120 11.66 -15.90 -4.46
C ASP A 120 12.84 -15.02 -4.01
N VAL A 121 13.04 -13.87 -4.66
CA VAL A 121 14.12 -12.93 -4.35
C VAL A 121 13.59 -11.50 -4.24
N PRO A 122 14.17 -10.67 -3.37
CA PRO A 122 13.88 -9.25 -3.35
C PRO A 122 14.21 -8.61 -4.70
N GLN A 123 13.39 -7.66 -5.14
CA GLN A 123 13.59 -6.90 -6.37
C GLN A 123 13.35 -5.42 -6.13
N GLU A 124 14.09 -4.57 -6.85
CA GLU A 124 13.89 -3.11 -6.79
C GLU A 124 13.90 -2.51 -8.19
N GLY A 125 13.02 -1.56 -8.43
CA GLY A 125 12.86 -0.89 -9.71
C GLY A 125 12.33 0.54 -9.55
N ARG A 126 12.31 1.25 -10.67
CA ARG A 126 11.83 2.64 -10.74
C ARG A 126 10.69 2.72 -11.73
N ILE A 127 9.63 3.43 -11.35
CA ILE A 127 8.60 3.88 -12.28
C ILE A 127 8.93 5.32 -12.62
N ALA A 128 9.38 5.56 -13.85
CA ALA A 128 9.70 6.90 -14.33
C ALA A 128 8.40 7.66 -14.66
N GLY A 129 8.29 8.91 -14.22
CA GLY A 129 7.14 9.78 -14.49
C GLY A 129 7.11 10.41 -15.89
N SER A 130 7.96 9.96 -16.81
CA SER A 130 7.92 10.39 -18.21
C SER A 130 6.88 9.55 -18.96
N GLY A 131 5.96 10.22 -19.63
CA GLY A 131 4.74 9.65 -20.18
C GLY A 131 4.90 8.38 -21.00
N SER A 132 3.83 7.57 -20.96
CA SER A 132 3.59 6.41 -21.80
C SER A 132 4.64 5.31 -21.71
N LEU A 133 4.52 4.47 -20.68
CA LEU A 133 4.81 3.05 -20.91
C LEU A 133 3.68 2.50 -21.80
N ASN A 134 3.93 2.48 -23.11
CA ASN A 134 3.19 1.68 -24.09
C ASN A 134 1.67 1.90 -24.15
N GLY A 135 1.18 3.13 -23.95
CA GLY A 135 -0.25 3.45 -24.02
C GLY A 135 -1.12 2.77 -22.95
N GLN A 136 -0.52 2.24 -21.88
CA GLN A 136 -1.23 1.48 -20.83
C GLN A 136 -1.09 2.05 -19.42
N THR A 137 -0.53 3.25 -19.25
CA THR A 137 -0.48 3.91 -17.93
C THR A 137 -1.19 5.25 -18.00
N ALA A 138 -2.34 5.36 -17.34
CA ALA A 138 -3.07 6.60 -17.14
C ALA A 138 -2.49 7.41 -15.98
N LEU A 139 -1.16 7.54 -15.91
CA LEU A 139 -0.58 8.73 -15.28
C LEU A 139 -0.77 9.82 -16.34
N THR A 140 -1.93 10.46 -16.28
CA THR A 140 -2.41 11.39 -17.30
C THR A 140 -1.40 12.51 -17.54
N GLN A 141 -1.54 13.13 -18.72
CA GLN A 141 -0.72 14.21 -19.27
C GLN A 141 -0.55 15.44 -18.36
N ASP A 142 -1.32 15.52 -17.26
CA ASP A 142 -1.37 16.63 -16.31
C ASP A 142 -0.50 16.44 -15.05
N TYR A 143 0.16 15.29 -14.87
CA TYR A 143 0.88 15.03 -13.63
C TYR A 143 2.41 15.03 -13.84
N PRO A 144 3.12 16.08 -13.38
CA PRO A 144 4.56 16.21 -13.61
C PRO A 144 5.34 15.09 -12.93
N GLN A 145 6.08 14.32 -13.73
CA GLN A 145 7.38 13.67 -13.42
C GLN A 145 7.59 13.24 -11.94
N VAL A 146 6.66 12.47 -11.37
CA VAL A 146 6.88 11.83 -10.06
C VAL A 146 7.68 10.57 -10.29
N GLU A 147 8.92 10.56 -9.81
CA GLU A 147 9.69 9.33 -9.73
C GLU A 147 9.16 8.48 -8.58
N MET A 148 8.89 7.20 -8.84
CA MET A 148 8.53 6.25 -7.80
C MET A 148 9.55 5.11 -7.77
N ARG A 149 9.85 4.62 -6.57
CA ARG A 149 10.64 3.39 -6.39
C ARG A 149 9.74 2.28 -5.90
N VAL A 150 9.87 1.11 -6.50
CA VAL A 150 9.14 -0.08 -6.10
C VAL A 150 10.15 -1.09 -5.60
N SER A 151 9.96 -1.55 -4.37
CA SER A 151 10.73 -2.65 -3.80
C SER A 151 9.77 -3.79 -3.47
N THR A 152 10.14 -5.01 -3.83
CA THR A 152 9.36 -6.20 -3.52
C THR A 152 10.18 -7.21 -2.73
N PHE A 153 9.52 -7.98 -1.85
CA PHE A 153 10.17 -8.91 -0.94
C PHE A 153 9.30 -10.14 -0.69
N PRO A 154 9.83 -11.38 -0.79
CA PRO A 154 9.06 -12.60 -0.55
C PRO A 154 8.58 -12.72 0.91
N THR A 155 7.32 -13.10 1.11
CA THR A 155 6.71 -13.34 2.43
C THR A 155 5.92 -14.66 2.46
N LEU A 156 5.36 -15.02 3.61
CA LEU A 156 4.58 -16.26 3.79
C LEU A 156 3.33 -16.33 2.88
N TYR A 157 2.65 -15.20 2.68
CA TYR A 157 1.36 -15.15 1.97
C TYR A 157 1.48 -14.58 0.54
N GLY A 158 2.70 -14.35 0.04
CA GLY A 158 2.94 -13.81 -1.28
C GLY A 158 4.18 -12.93 -1.31
N GLU A 159 4.20 -11.94 -2.19
CA GLU A 159 5.28 -10.96 -2.25
C GLU A 159 4.80 -9.66 -1.60
N LYS A 160 5.52 -9.09 -0.65
CA LYS A 160 5.24 -7.73 -0.17
C LYS A 160 5.77 -6.74 -1.19
N ALA A 161 5.05 -5.65 -1.42
CA ALA A 161 5.54 -4.52 -2.20
C ALA A 161 5.51 -3.23 -1.37
N VAL A 162 6.49 -2.36 -1.60
CA VAL A 162 6.53 -0.99 -1.08
C VAL A 162 6.77 -0.06 -2.25
N VAL A 163 5.93 0.96 -2.39
CA VAL A 163 6.12 2.03 -3.38
C VAL A 163 6.50 3.31 -2.62
N ARG A 164 7.70 3.82 -2.88
CA ARG A 164 8.11 5.14 -2.38
C ARG A 164 7.79 6.21 -3.40
N LEU A 165 7.05 7.22 -2.96
CA LEU A 165 6.66 8.37 -3.77
C LEU A 165 7.69 9.50 -3.55
N PHE A 166 8.46 9.87 -4.58
CA PHE A 166 9.30 11.05 -4.52
C PHE A 166 8.50 12.25 -5.01
N VAL A 167 7.99 13.05 -4.08
CA VAL A 167 7.50 14.39 -4.39
C VAL A 167 8.71 15.25 -4.71
N GLY A 168 9.14 15.22 -5.96
CA GLY A 168 10.20 16.09 -6.45
C GLY A 168 9.73 17.52 -6.33
N SER A 169 10.33 18.31 -5.44
CA SER A 169 10.41 19.75 -5.68
C SER A 169 11.21 19.85 -6.98
N GLY A 170 10.61 20.33 -8.08
CA GLY A 170 11.26 20.47 -9.39
C GLY A 170 12.50 21.41 -9.42
N ASN A 171 13.11 21.66 -8.27
CA ASN A 171 14.32 22.44 -8.10
C ASN A 171 15.52 21.51 -8.30
N TYR A 172 16.09 21.54 -9.50
CA TYR A 172 17.50 21.18 -9.66
C TYR A 172 18.31 22.05 -8.69
N ARG A 173 18.91 21.44 -7.68
CA ARG A 173 19.82 22.16 -6.78
C ARG A 173 21.04 22.58 -7.60
N ARG A 174 21.33 23.86 -7.63
CA ARG A 174 22.62 24.39 -8.10
C ARG A 174 23.69 23.89 -7.14
N LEU A 175 24.94 23.84 -7.61
CA LEU A 175 26.08 23.48 -6.76
C LEU A 175 26.14 24.37 -5.50
N ASP A 176 25.73 25.63 -5.65
CA ASP A 176 25.69 26.62 -4.56
C ASP A 176 24.59 26.32 -3.52
N ASP A 177 23.54 25.58 -3.89
CA ASP A 177 22.43 25.21 -3.00
C ASP A 177 22.81 24.04 -2.06
N LEU A 178 24.01 23.48 -2.21
CA LEU A 178 24.50 22.37 -1.40
C LEU A 178 25.12 22.84 -0.06
N GLY A 179 25.21 24.15 0.18
CA GLY A 179 25.69 24.71 1.45
C GLY A 179 27.18 24.43 1.73
N MET A 180 27.96 24.16 0.69
CA MET A 180 29.39 23.86 0.83
C MET A 180 30.20 25.12 1.17
N PRO A 181 31.30 25.01 1.92
CA PRO A 181 32.27 26.07 2.05
C PRO A 181 32.77 26.57 0.68
N ALA A 182 33.03 27.88 0.58
CA ALA A 182 33.38 28.52 -0.69
C ALA A 182 34.65 27.95 -1.35
N SER A 183 35.61 27.45 -0.56
CA SER A 183 36.81 26.77 -1.05
C SER A 183 36.45 25.49 -1.82
N ILE A 184 35.68 24.60 -1.19
CA ILE A 184 35.25 23.32 -1.77
C ILE A 184 34.40 23.54 -3.03
N ALA A 185 33.46 24.49 -2.99
CA ALA A 185 32.64 24.80 -4.16
C ALA A 185 33.48 25.32 -5.34
N THR A 186 34.56 26.05 -5.07
CA THR A 186 35.46 26.57 -6.11
C THR A 186 36.27 25.45 -6.73
N ASP A 187 36.84 24.56 -5.92
CA ASP A 187 37.60 23.39 -6.39
C ASP A 187 36.72 22.49 -7.27
N TRP A 188 35.49 22.21 -6.83
CA TRP A 188 34.54 21.38 -7.57
C TRP A 188 34.11 22.02 -8.90
N ARG A 189 33.87 23.34 -8.93
CA ARG A 189 33.62 24.04 -10.20
C ARG A 189 34.82 23.97 -11.16
N GLY A 190 36.03 23.99 -10.63
CA GLY A 190 37.25 23.82 -11.41
C GLY A 190 37.31 22.45 -12.07
N LEU A 191 37.09 21.38 -11.29
CA LEU A 191 37.09 20.00 -11.78
C LEU A 191 36.00 19.73 -12.82
N LEU A 192 34.79 20.25 -12.60
CA LEU A 192 33.66 20.07 -13.52
C LEU A 192 33.83 20.78 -14.87
N LYS A 193 34.66 21.85 -14.94
CA LYS A 193 34.97 22.56 -16.19
C LYS A 193 36.11 21.93 -16.99
N ALA A 194 36.89 21.05 -16.37
CA ALA A 194 38.04 20.38 -16.97
C ALA A 194 37.67 19.07 -17.70
N THR A 195 36.39 18.68 -17.67
CA THR A 195 35.82 17.51 -18.35
C THR A 195 34.90 17.98 -19.47
#